data_AF-A0A382YJ47-F1
#
_entry.id   AF-A0A382YJ47-F1
#
_cell.length_a   1.000
_cell.length_b   1.000
_cell.length_c   1.000
_cell.angle_alpha   90.00
_cell.angle_beta   90.00
_cell.angle_gamma   90.00
#
_symmetry.space_group_name_H-M   'P 1'
#
loop_
_entity.id
_entity.type
_entity.pdbx_description
1 polymer ?
#
loop_
_entity_poly.entity_id
_entity_poly.type
_entity_poly.pdbx_seq_one_letter_code
_entity_poly.pdbx_strand_id
1 'polypeptide(L)'
;NDNKDINGASSLFLVLVLAKELQLAGHSESKAFRLIFKDFMQANPNKKTWQDVFQTTFNMSVSDFHTKVSSYNPSINTILPSTSLTLESIFN
;
A
#
# COMPACT_ATOMS: atom_id res chain seq x y z
N ASN A 1 0.28 -17.77 -22.52
CA ASN A 1 -0.32 -16.43 -22.76
C ASN A 1 -0.53 -15.85 -21.38
N ASP A 2 0.56 -15.45 -20.72
CA ASP A 2 0.65 -15.34 -19.25
C ASP A 2 1.05 -13.94 -18.78
N ASN A 3 0.67 -12.91 -19.54
CA ASN A 3 1.11 -11.53 -19.27
C ASN A 3 0.06 -10.67 -18.54
N LYS A 4 -1.07 -11.28 -18.11
CA LYS A 4 -2.15 -10.55 -17.42
C LYS A 4 -2.15 -10.73 -15.90
N ASP A 5 -1.67 -11.87 -15.40
CA ASP A 5 -1.68 -12.16 -13.96
C ASP A 5 -0.45 -11.59 -13.23
N ILE A 6 0.65 -11.37 -13.94
CA ILE A 6 1.88 -10.77 -13.38
C ILE A 6 1.60 -9.35 -12.88
N ASN A 7 0.79 -8.57 -13.60
CA ASN A 7 0.53 -7.17 -13.24
C ASN A 7 -0.42 -7.03 -12.04
N GLY A 8 -1.42 -7.93 -11.94
CA GLY A 8 -2.36 -7.97 -10.81
C GLY A 8 -1.71 -8.46 -9.53
N ALA A 9 -0.93 -9.53 -9.60
CA ALA A 9 -0.14 -10.04 -8.47
C ALA A 9 0.93 -9.03 -8.03
N SER A 10 1.59 -8.34 -8.96
CA SER A 10 2.56 -7.28 -8.65
C SER A 10 1.91 -6.08 -7.97
N SER A 11 0.73 -5.65 -8.43
CA SER A 11 0.02 -4.51 -7.83
C SER A 11 -0.50 -4.83 -6.43
N LEU A 12 -1.04 -6.04 -6.21
CA LEU A 12 -1.43 -6.52 -4.89
C LEU A 12 -0.22 -6.57 -3.95
N PHE A 13 0.91 -7.11 -4.42
CA PHE A 13 2.15 -7.15 -3.64
C PHE A 13 2.59 -5.76 -3.21
N LEU A 14 2.59 -4.77 -4.11
CA LEU A 14 2.93 -3.38 -3.77
C LEU A 14 1.99 -2.81 -2.69
N VAL A 15 0.69 -3.03 -2.80
CA VAL A 15 -0.29 -2.58 -1.79
C VAL A 15 -0.01 -3.23 -0.43
N LEU A 16 0.27 -4.53 -0.41
CA LEU A 16 0.57 -5.26 0.82
C LEU A 16 1.88 -4.79 1.47
N VAL A 17 2.93 -4.56 0.67
CA VAL A 17 4.19 -3.99 1.16
C VAL A 17 3.97 -2.59 1.71
N LEU A 18 3.20 -1.73 1.03
CA LEU A 18 2.88 -0.39 1.52
C LEU A 18 2.14 -0.44 2.87
N ALA A 19 1.13 -1.30 2.98
CA ALA A 19 0.41 -1.49 4.24
C ALA A 19 1.34 -2.00 5.36
N LYS A 20 2.30 -2.87 5.04
CA LYS A 20 3.28 -3.38 6.00
C LYS A 20 4.24 -2.28 6.47
N GLU A 21 4.74 -1.45 5.56
CA GLU A 21 5.60 -0.33 5.90
C GLU A 21 4.90 0.70 6.80
N LEU A 22 3.62 0.99 6.53
CA LEU A 22 2.81 1.87 7.39
C LEU A 22 2.63 1.27 8.79
N GLN A 23 2.45 -0.05 8.91
CA GLN A 23 2.40 -0.73 10.20
C GLN A 23 3.74 -0.67 10.93
N LEU A 24 4.86 -0.85 10.23
CA LEU A 24 6.21 -0.69 10.80
C LEU A 24 6.48 0.76 11.24
N ALA A 25 5.83 1.75 10.61
CA ALA A 25 5.84 3.14 11.03
C ALA A 25 4.91 3.44 12.22
N GLY A 26 4.24 2.42 12.78
CA GLY A 26 3.41 2.53 13.99
C GLY A 26 1.91 2.73 13.74
N HIS A 27 1.44 2.64 12.48
CA HIS A 27 0.00 2.62 12.22
C HIS A 27 -0.62 1.26 12.58
N SER A 28 -1.87 1.26 13.05
CA SER A 28 -2.65 0.02 13.08
C SER A 28 -2.87 -0.50 11.66
N GLU A 29 -3.11 -1.79 11.51
CA GLU A 29 -3.41 -2.40 10.21
C GLU A 29 -4.60 -1.72 9.53
N SER A 30 -5.70 -1.50 10.25
CA SER A 30 -6.88 -0.80 9.73
C SER A 30 -6.56 0.62 9.25
N LYS A 31 -5.73 1.36 10.01
CA LYS A 31 -5.31 2.71 9.64
C LYS A 31 -4.40 2.71 8.41
N ALA A 32 -3.50 1.73 8.29
CA ALA A 32 -2.65 1.58 7.12
C ALA A 32 -3.48 1.37 5.85
N PHE A 33 -4.45 0.45 5.88
CA PHE A 33 -5.34 0.23 4.74
C PHE A 33 -6.28 1.42 4.47
N ARG A 34 -6.72 2.13 5.50
CA ARG A 34 -7.48 3.38 5.35
C ARG A 34 -6.67 4.47 4.65
N LEU A 35 -5.40 4.66 5.02
CA LEU A 35 -4.52 5.61 4.35
C LEU A 35 -4.43 5.31 2.84
N ILE A 36 -4.31 4.03 2.48
CA ILE A 36 -4.16 3.58 1.10
C ILE A 36 -5.45 3.71 0.29
N PHE A 37 -6.58 3.19 0.80
CA PHE A 37 -7.81 3.08 0.02
C PHE A 37 -8.78 4.25 0.17
N LYS A 38 -8.67 5.02 1.26
CA LYS A 38 -9.55 6.16 1.56
C LYS A 38 -8.78 7.46 1.47
N ASP A 39 -7.79 7.67 2.33
CA ASP A 39 -7.20 9.00 2.50
C ASP A 39 -6.39 9.43 1.25
N PHE A 40 -5.63 8.52 0.64
CA PHE A 40 -4.94 8.77 -0.63
C PHE A 40 -5.90 9.11 -1.77
N MET A 41 -7.02 8.40 -1.88
CA MET A 41 -8.03 8.66 -2.92
C MET A 41 -8.77 9.98 -2.67
N GLN A 42 -9.07 10.31 -1.41
CA GLN A 42 -9.70 11.58 -1.01
C GLN A 42 -8.80 12.79 -1.27
N ALA A 43 -7.48 12.61 -1.23
CA ALA A 43 -6.51 13.64 -1.62
C ALA A 43 -6.48 13.92 -3.14
N ASN A 44 -7.30 13.21 -3.93
CA ASN A 44 -7.51 13.43 -5.36
C ASN A 44 -6.20 13.50 -6.19
N PRO A 45 -5.34 12.47 -6.11
CA PRO A 45 -4.09 12.42 -6.87
C PRO A 45 -4.39 12.41 -8.38
N ASN A 46 -3.62 13.17 -9.15
CA ASN A 46 -3.69 13.17 -10.61
C ASN A 46 -2.31 12.92 -11.22
N LYS A 47 -2.24 12.82 -12.56
CA LYS A 47 -1.01 12.48 -13.29
C LYS A 47 0.21 13.35 -12.94
N LYS A 48 0.00 14.60 -12.51
CA LYS A 48 1.08 15.53 -12.15
C LYS A 48 1.39 15.54 -10.65
N THR A 49 0.40 15.31 -9.79
CA THR A 49 0.53 15.53 -8.34
C THR A 49 0.57 14.24 -7.52
N TRP A 50 0.34 13.07 -8.12
CA TRP A 50 0.20 11.82 -7.37
C TRP A 50 1.42 11.48 -6.51
N GLN A 51 2.63 11.85 -6.94
CA GLN A 51 3.87 11.60 -6.17
C GLN A 51 3.94 12.47 -4.92
N ASP A 52 3.55 13.75 -5.02
CA ASP A 52 3.49 14.67 -3.88
C ASP A 52 2.39 14.24 -2.90
N VAL A 53 1.24 13.84 -3.42
CA VAL A 53 0.13 13.30 -2.63
C VAL A 53 0.53 11.99 -1.95
N PHE A 54 1.26 11.12 -2.64
CA PHE A 54 1.80 9.87 -2.08
C PHE A 54 2.73 10.18 -0.92
N GLN A 55 3.69 11.08 -1.12
CA GLN A 55 4.65 11.48 -0.09
C GLN A 55 3.96 12.10 1.12
N THR A 56 2.98 12.97 0.91
CA THR A 56 2.23 13.61 1.98
C THR A 56 1.38 12.60 2.76
N THR A 57 0.74 11.66 2.07
CA THR A 57 -0.18 10.68 2.69
C THR A 57 0.56 9.60 3.47
N PHE A 58 1.67 9.10 2.92
CA PHE A 58 2.39 7.95 3.48
C PHE A 58 3.69 8.35 4.20
N ASN A 59 4.02 9.63 4.22
CA ASN A 59 5.27 10.17 4.79
C ASN A 59 6.52 9.43 4.26
N MET A 60 6.49 9.08 2.96
CA MET A 60 7.52 8.30 2.27
C MET A 60 7.52 8.66 0.79
N SER A 61 8.69 8.89 0.20
CA SER A 61 8.76 9.14 -1.25
C SER A 61 8.50 7.86 -2.05
N VAL A 62 8.07 8.02 -3.31
CA VAL A 62 7.89 6.88 -4.22
C VAL A 62 9.21 6.12 -4.44
N SER A 63 10.34 6.83 -4.49
CA SER A 63 11.66 6.22 -4.63
C SER A 63 12.00 5.35 -3.41
N ASP A 64 11.82 5.89 -2.20
CA ASP A 64 12.07 5.15 -0.95
C ASP A 64 11.18 3.90 -0.86
N PHE A 65 9.92 4.03 -1.30
CA PHE A 65 9.00 2.91 -1.37
C PHE A 65 9.52 1.81 -2.30
N HIS A 66 9.97 2.13 -3.52
CA HIS A 66 10.54 1.14 -4.43
C HIS A 66 11.81 0.49 -3.88
N THR A 67 12.67 1.25 -3.20
CA THR A 67 13.84 0.69 -2.50
C THR A 67 13.40 -0.30 -1.43
N LYS A 68 12.39 0.03 -0.61
CA LYS A 68 11.83 -0.90 0.39
C LYS A 68 11.26 -2.14 -0.26
N VAL A 69 10.44 -2.02 -1.30
CA VAL A 69 9.87 -3.15 -2.06
C VAL A 69 10.95 -4.12 -2.52
N SER A 70 12.10 -3.62 -3.00
CA SER A 70 13.20 -4.48 -3.46
C SER A 70 13.85 -5.33 -2.35
N SER A 71 13.65 -4.95 -1.08
CA SER A 71 14.15 -5.70 0.08
C SER A 71 13.19 -6.80 0.55
N TYR A 72 11.93 -6.79 0.10
CA TYR A 72 10.96 -7.83 0.44
C TYR A 72 11.15 -9.06 -0.44
N ASN A 73 11.02 -10.25 0.18
CA ASN A 73 10.86 -11.48 -0.58
C ASN A 73 9.51 -11.41 -1.33
N PRO A 74 9.45 -11.74 -2.63
CA PRO A 74 8.20 -11.74 -3.41
C PRO A 74 7.12 -12.71 -2.91
N SER A 75 7.43 -13.56 -1.93
CA SER A 75 6.45 -14.43 -1.27
C SER A 75 5.45 -13.62 -0.44
N ILE A 76 4.21 -13.49 -0.93
CA ILE A 76 3.11 -12.76 -0.27
C ILE A 76 2.72 -13.29 1.12
N ASN A 77 3.04 -14.54 1.45
CA ASN A 77 2.60 -15.20 2.67
C ASN A 77 3.07 -14.51 3.96
N THR A 78 4.14 -13.71 3.90
CA THR A 78 4.67 -12.98 5.06
C THR A 78 4.07 -11.60 5.25
N ILE A 79 3.27 -11.12 4.28
CA ILE A 79 2.70 -9.78 4.22
C ILE A 79 1.17 -9.78 4.06
N LEU A 80 0.53 -10.95 4.24
CA LEU A 80 -0.93 -11.05 4.23
C LEU A 80 -1.53 -10.27 5.41
N PRO A 81 -2.65 -9.57 5.19
CA PRO A 81 -3.37 -8.91 6.27
C PRO A 81 -4.01 -9.92 7.22
N SER A 82 -4.33 -9.47 8.43
CA SER A 82 -5.07 -10.29 9.39
C SER A 82 -6.45 -10.66 8.85
N THR A 83 -6.93 -11.85 9.20
CA THR A 83 -8.31 -12.29 8.88
C THR A 83 -9.37 -11.50 9.63
N SER A 84 -8.97 -10.73 10.66
CA SER A 84 -9.84 -9.83 11.43
C SER A 84 -10.02 -8.46 10.79
N LEU A 85 -9.25 -8.10 9.75
CA LEU A 85 -9.41 -6.84 9.03
C LEU A 85 -10.73 -6.84 8.25
N THR A 86 -11.57 -5.84 8.48
CA THR A 86 -12.86 -5.69 7.79
C THR A 86 -12.91 -4.39 6.98
N LEU A 87 -13.72 -4.37 5.91
CA LEU A 87 -13.99 -3.13 5.17
C LEU A 87 -14.58 -2.04 6.08
N GLU A 88 -15.41 -2.44 7.05
CA GLU A 88 -15.97 -1.53 8.04
C GLU A 88 -14.86 -0.82 8.82
N SER A 89 -13.84 -1.56 9.29
CA SER A 89 -12.71 -0.98 10.03
C SER A 89 -11.85 0.00 9.21
N ILE A 90 -11.93 -0.06 7.87
CA ILE A 90 -11.18 0.78 6.95
C ILE A 90 -11.98 2.05 6.58
N PHE A 91 -13.29 1.90 6.35
CA PHE A 91 -14.11 2.96 5.75
C PHE A 91 -15.05 3.70 6.71
N ASN A 92 -15.42 3.10 7.85
CA ASN A 92 -16.21 3.79 8.88
C ASN A 92 -15.39 4.82 9.68
#